data_AF-A0A0D1X9T2-F1
#
_entry.id   AF-A0A0D1X9T2-F1
#
_cell.length_a   1.000
_cell.length_b   1.000
_cell.length_c   1.000
_cell.angle_alpha   90.00
_cell.angle_beta   90.00
_cell.angle_gamma   90.00
#
_symmetry.space_group_name_H-M   'P 1'
#
loop_
_entity.id
_entity.type
_entity.pdbx_description
1 polymer ?
#
loop_
_entity_poly.entity_id
_entity_poly.type
_entity_poly.pdbx_seq_one_letter_code
_entity_poly.pdbx_strand_id
1 'polypeptide(L)'
;MVKSQTFSAFLTLLAGVAAAPAADPAVTSAPDAGLIEKRATSCTFTAASQASASAKSCATVVLSNIAVPAGETLDLSGAADNTHFIFSGTTTFGYKEWEGPLIKFSGKGQTITGASGHVINGEGQLWWDGEGSNGGKTKPKFFKAGSLTSSSITGLNVKNTPVQAFSISGCTDLTIDSVTIDDSAGDANGLGHNTDAFDVGTSTGVTIKNAVVHNQDDCLAINSGSNIVFTGGSCTGGHGLSIGSVGGRDDNDVYNVTISNSKVINSQNGVRIKTVYGATGSVKDVTYSDITLSGITKYGIVIEQDYENGSPTGTPTGGVPITDLTLDGVTGTVTSSATDIYILCASGACSDWTWKDVSVTGGKKSTKCSNVPSGASC
;
A
#
# COMPACT_ATOMS: atom_id res chain seq x y z
N MET A 1 68.58 -32.84 -48.67
CA MET A 1 67.78 -34.08 -48.64
C MET A 1 66.39 -33.71 -48.13
N VAL A 2 65.39 -33.86 -48.99
CA VAL A 2 63.98 -33.53 -48.77
C VAL A 2 63.37 -34.45 -47.71
N LYS A 3 62.55 -33.90 -46.79
CA LYS A 3 61.44 -34.56 -46.07
C LYS A 3 60.67 -33.48 -45.30
N SER A 4 59.59 -32.96 -45.89
CA SER A 4 58.21 -33.45 -45.76
C SER A 4 57.56 -32.93 -44.48
N GLN A 5 56.84 -31.81 -44.62
CA GLN A 5 55.89 -31.32 -43.63
C GLN A 5 54.65 -32.24 -43.63
N THR A 6 54.26 -32.72 -42.46
CA THR A 6 52.95 -33.34 -42.23
C THR A 6 52.19 -32.43 -41.27
N PHE A 7 51.24 -31.68 -41.81
CA PHE A 7 50.23 -30.95 -41.06
C PHE A 7 49.29 -31.95 -40.39
N SER A 8 49.21 -31.93 -39.06
CA SER A 8 48.15 -32.62 -38.31
C SER A 8 47.06 -31.60 -38.00
N ALA A 9 45.89 -31.79 -38.61
CA ALA A 9 44.75 -30.91 -38.47
C ALA A 9 44.10 -31.08 -37.09
N PHE A 10 44.01 -29.99 -36.32
CA PHE A 10 43.17 -29.89 -35.14
C PHE A 10 41.70 -29.92 -35.57
N LEU A 11 40.97 -30.96 -35.18
CA LEU A 11 39.52 -31.03 -35.33
C LEU A 11 38.86 -30.35 -34.11
N THR A 12 38.67 -29.05 -34.17
CA THR A 12 37.81 -28.31 -33.23
C THR A 12 36.35 -28.65 -33.51
N LEU A 13 35.74 -29.43 -32.62
CA LEU A 13 34.30 -29.71 -32.61
C LEU A 13 33.56 -28.44 -32.13
N LEU A 14 33.06 -27.61 -33.05
CA LEU A 14 32.09 -26.57 -32.71
C LEU A 14 30.74 -27.25 -32.42
N ALA A 15 30.41 -27.43 -31.15
CA ALA A 15 29.04 -27.68 -30.73
C ALA A 15 28.24 -26.38 -30.93
N GLY A 16 27.47 -26.31 -32.02
CA GLY A 16 26.48 -25.26 -32.23
C GLY A 16 25.40 -25.40 -31.17
N VAL A 17 25.35 -24.47 -30.21
CA VAL A 17 24.19 -24.30 -29.35
C VAL A 17 23.09 -23.70 -30.22
N ALA A 18 22.15 -24.53 -30.65
CA ALA A 18 20.93 -24.05 -31.27
C ALA A 18 20.14 -23.30 -30.20
N ALA A 19 20.17 -21.96 -30.25
CA ALA A 19 19.25 -21.15 -29.47
C ALA A 19 17.83 -21.48 -29.93
N ALA A 20 17.02 -22.04 -29.03
CA ALA A 20 15.59 -22.14 -29.25
C ALA A 20 15.04 -20.72 -29.45
N PRO A 21 14.17 -20.48 -30.44
CA PRO A 21 13.54 -19.18 -30.60
C PRO A 21 12.80 -18.82 -29.31
N ALA A 22 13.06 -17.62 -28.80
CA ALA A 22 12.27 -17.06 -27.72
C ALA A 22 10.81 -17.09 -28.15
N ALA A 23 9.92 -17.63 -27.31
CA ALA A 23 8.49 -17.56 -27.55
C ALA A 23 8.10 -16.09 -27.65
N ASP A 24 7.45 -15.72 -28.76
CA ASP A 24 6.90 -14.38 -28.93
C ASP A 24 6.03 -14.02 -27.71
N PRO A 25 6.07 -12.77 -27.23
CA PRO A 25 5.20 -12.35 -26.15
C PRO A 25 3.75 -12.64 -26.55
N ALA A 26 3.04 -13.38 -25.70
CA ALA A 26 1.63 -13.67 -25.93
C ALA A 26 0.88 -12.34 -26.05
N VAL A 27 0.45 -12.01 -27.27
CA VAL A 27 -0.45 -10.89 -27.52
C VAL A 27 -1.73 -11.20 -26.77
N THR A 28 -1.94 -10.53 -25.64
CA THR A 28 -3.21 -10.54 -24.94
C THR A 28 -4.30 -10.21 -25.96
N SER A 29 -5.27 -11.10 -26.12
CA SER A 29 -6.41 -10.89 -26.99
C SER A 29 -6.99 -9.50 -26.73
N ALA A 30 -7.16 -8.70 -27.79
CA ALA A 30 -7.90 -7.44 -27.69
C ALA A 30 -9.25 -7.69 -26.99
N PRO A 31 -9.72 -6.75 -26.15
CA PRO A 31 -11.01 -6.91 -25.49
C PRO A 31 -12.09 -7.22 -26.53
N ASP A 32 -12.95 -8.19 -26.21
CA ASP A 32 -14.04 -8.62 -27.08
C ASP A 32 -14.93 -7.41 -27.40
N ALA A 33 -14.80 -6.90 -28.63
CA ALA A 33 -15.50 -5.72 -29.11
C ALA A 33 -17.03 -5.91 -29.06
N GLY A 34 -17.52 -7.15 -29.04
CA GLY A 34 -18.95 -7.48 -28.95
C GLY A 34 -19.62 -7.10 -27.63
N LEU A 35 -18.85 -6.84 -26.55
CA LEU A 35 -19.39 -6.40 -25.25
C LEU A 35 -19.49 -4.87 -25.12
N ILE A 36 -18.81 -4.11 -25.99
CA ILE A 36 -18.81 -2.64 -25.99
C ILE A 36 -19.98 -2.09 -26.81
N GLU A 37 -20.41 -2.78 -27.87
CA GLU A 37 -21.44 -2.29 -28.82
C GLU A 37 -22.84 -2.04 -28.23
N LYS A 38 -23.15 -2.54 -27.02
CA LYS A 38 -24.46 -2.34 -26.36
C LYS A 38 -24.48 -1.26 -25.27
N ARG A 39 -23.32 -0.71 -24.90
CA ARG A 39 -23.23 0.30 -23.81
C ARG A 39 -23.27 1.71 -24.39
N ALA A 40 -23.79 2.66 -23.63
CA ALA A 40 -23.52 4.06 -23.90
C ALA A 40 -22.00 4.26 -23.84
N THR A 41 -21.44 4.90 -24.87
CA THR A 41 -19.98 5.12 -24.96
C THR A 41 -19.48 5.96 -23.78
N SER A 42 -20.26 6.95 -23.35
CA SER A 42 -20.00 7.76 -22.17
C SER A 42 -21.30 8.21 -21.48
N CYS A 43 -21.31 8.16 -20.15
CA CYS A 43 -22.36 8.66 -19.28
C CYS A 43 -21.75 9.69 -18.32
N THR A 44 -22.43 10.82 -18.12
CA THR A 44 -22.07 11.79 -17.08
C THR A 44 -23.14 11.82 -16.02
N PHE A 45 -22.75 11.64 -14.76
CA PHE A 45 -23.64 11.70 -13.61
C PHE A 45 -23.23 12.85 -12.68
N THR A 46 -24.23 13.60 -12.21
CA THR A 46 -24.07 14.66 -11.23
C THR A 46 -24.69 14.31 -9.87
N ALA A 47 -25.26 13.11 -9.76
CA ALA A 47 -25.84 12.58 -8.52
C ALA A 47 -25.39 11.13 -8.29
N ALA A 48 -25.10 10.80 -7.02
CA ALA A 48 -24.63 9.46 -6.64
C ALA A 48 -25.64 8.36 -6.99
N SER A 49 -26.93 8.58 -6.72
CA SER A 49 -28.00 7.63 -7.00
C SER A 49 -28.12 7.27 -8.49
N GLN A 50 -27.92 8.25 -9.38
CA GLN A 50 -27.92 8.02 -10.83
C GLN A 50 -26.72 7.19 -11.27
N ALA A 51 -25.54 7.51 -10.75
CA ALA A 51 -24.32 6.76 -11.03
C ALA A 51 -24.47 5.29 -10.59
N SER A 52 -24.89 5.04 -9.36
CA SER A 52 -25.09 3.69 -8.83
C SER A 52 -26.12 2.88 -9.62
N ALA A 53 -27.21 3.53 -10.06
CA ALA A 53 -28.27 2.84 -10.80
C ALA A 53 -27.89 2.52 -12.26
N SER A 54 -27.04 3.35 -12.89
CA SER A 54 -26.88 3.34 -14.35
C SER A 54 -25.47 3.04 -14.84
N ALA A 55 -24.44 3.04 -13.97
CA ALA A 55 -23.04 2.82 -14.38
C ALA A 55 -22.82 1.51 -15.16
N LYS A 56 -23.60 0.45 -14.87
CA LYS A 56 -23.53 -0.85 -15.58
C LYS A 56 -23.79 -0.74 -17.09
N SER A 57 -24.51 0.29 -17.52
CA SER A 57 -24.87 0.51 -18.94
C SER A 57 -23.86 1.36 -19.71
N CYS A 58 -22.77 1.79 -19.07
CA CYS A 58 -21.83 2.77 -19.59
C CYS A 58 -20.44 2.15 -19.78
N ALA A 59 -19.75 2.49 -20.87
CA ALA A 59 -18.34 2.14 -21.04
C ALA A 59 -17.43 3.16 -20.33
N THR A 60 -17.78 4.45 -20.41
CA THR A 60 -17.13 5.53 -19.64
C THR A 60 -18.15 6.18 -18.71
N VAL A 61 -17.77 6.42 -17.45
CA VAL A 61 -18.57 7.05 -16.42
C VAL A 61 -17.85 8.29 -15.88
N VAL A 62 -18.38 9.47 -16.16
CA VAL A 62 -17.91 10.74 -15.61
C VAL A 62 -18.74 11.09 -14.37
N LEU A 63 -18.08 11.22 -13.24
CA LEU A 63 -18.67 11.60 -11.95
C LEU A 63 -18.39 13.09 -11.74
N SER A 64 -19.35 13.95 -12.09
CA SER A 64 -19.14 15.41 -12.14
C SER A 64 -19.81 16.10 -10.95
N ASN A 65 -18.99 16.69 -10.07
CA ASN A 65 -19.45 17.46 -8.90
C ASN A 65 -20.49 16.72 -8.04
N ILE A 66 -20.30 15.41 -7.83
CA ILE A 66 -21.25 14.61 -7.06
C ILE A 66 -21.18 15.01 -5.58
N ALA A 67 -22.29 15.49 -5.04
CA ALA A 67 -22.51 15.54 -3.60
C ALA A 67 -23.21 14.24 -3.17
N VAL A 68 -22.48 13.34 -2.51
CA VAL A 68 -23.03 12.08 -1.99
C VAL A 68 -23.89 12.39 -0.76
N PRO A 69 -25.15 11.92 -0.70
CA PRO A 69 -26.00 12.18 0.46
C PRO A 69 -25.42 11.63 1.77
N ALA A 70 -25.84 12.22 2.89
CA ALA A 70 -25.39 11.83 4.21
C ALA A 70 -25.71 10.37 4.54
N GLY A 71 -24.70 9.58 4.89
CA GLY A 71 -24.89 8.17 5.23
C GLY A 71 -25.09 7.23 4.05
N GLU A 72 -24.80 7.69 2.84
CA GLU A 72 -24.86 6.88 1.63
C GLU A 72 -23.48 6.64 1.03
N THR A 73 -23.33 5.52 0.35
CA THR A 73 -22.12 5.19 -0.42
C THR A 73 -22.31 5.60 -1.88
N LEU A 74 -21.31 6.23 -2.48
CA LEU A 74 -21.16 6.25 -3.93
C LEU A 74 -20.75 4.84 -4.39
N ASP A 75 -21.76 3.99 -4.62
CA ASP A 75 -21.57 2.57 -4.91
C ASP A 75 -21.44 2.32 -6.41
N LEU A 76 -20.22 2.05 -6.85
CA LEU A 76 -19.86 1.75 -8.23
C LEU A 76 -19.48 0.26 -8.40
N SER A 77 -19.75 -0.57 -7.38
CA SER A 77 -19.47 -2.02 -7.41
C SER A 77 -20.33 -2.80 -8.41
N GLY A 78 -21.49 -2.26 -8.78
CA GLY A 78 -22.40 -2.86 -9.77
C GLY A 78 -22.08 -2.55 -11.23
N ALA A 79 -21.04 -1.75 -11.49
CA ALA A 79 -20.64 -1.42 -12.85
C ALA A 79 -20.16 -2.64 -13.61
N ALA A 80 -20.21 -2.56 -14.94
CA ALA A 80 -19.78 -3.67 -15.76
C ALA A 80 -18.25 -3.70 -15.88
N ASP A 81 -17.70 -4.85 -16.28
CA ASP A 81 -16.24 -4.98 -16.47
C ASP A 81 -15.73 -4.02 -17.55
N ASN A 82 -14.46 -3.66 -17.42
CA ASN A 82 -13.73 -2.74 -18.32
C ASN A 82 -14.38 -1.35 -18.41
N THR A 83 -14.94 -0.84 -17.31
CA THR A 83 -15.49 0.52 -17.25
C THR A 83 -14.40 1.53 -16.90
N HIS A 84 -14.39 2.67 -17.59
CA HIS A 84 -13.52 3.81 -17.29
C HIS A 84 -14.27 4.86 -16.48
N PHE A 85 -13.85 5.10 -15.24
CA PHE A 85 -14.38 6.12 -14.35
C PHE A 85 -13.49 7.36 -14.34
N ILE A 86 -14.13 8.53 -14.37
CA ILE A 86 -13.46 9.83 -14.34
C ILE A 86 -14.14 10.70 -13.28
N PHE A 87 -13.45 10.96 -12.17
CA PHE A 87 -13.85 11.99 -11.21
C PHE A 87 -13.58 13.38 -11.80
N SER A 88 -14.56 14.28 -11.74
CA SER A 88 -14.46 15.63 -12.28
C SER A 88 -15.09 16.65 -11.34
N GLY A 89 -14.45 17.82 -11.22
CA GLY A 89 -14.86 18.83 -10.24
C GLY A 89 -14.65 18.34 -8.81
N THR A 90 -15.55 18.70 -7.89
CA THR A 90 -15.42 18.32 -6.49
C THR A 90 -16.48 17.31 -6.08
N THR A 91 -16.06 16.13 -5.65
CA THR A 91 -16.92 15.16 -4.96
C THR A 91 -16.92 15.44 -3.46
N THR A 92 -18.10 15.50 -2.84
CA THR A 92 -18.28 15.74 -1.40
C THR A 92 -19.25 14.74 -0.77
N PHE A 93 -19.34 14.71 0.56
CA PHE A 93 -20.13 13.74 1.31
C PHE A 93 -20.90 14.40 2.44
N GLY A 94 -22.21 14.13 2.52
CA GLY A 94 -23.02 14.62 3.62
C GLY A 94 -22.60 14.03 4.98
N TYR A 95 -22.71 14.84 6.03
CA TYR A 95 -22.36 14.43 7.39
C TYR A 95 -23.34 13.41 7.98
N LYS A 96 -22.82 12.28 8.44
CA LYS A 96 -23.49 11.32 9.32
C LYS A 96 -22.43 10.58 10.12
N GLU A 97 -22.72 10.20 11.34
CA GLU A 97 -21.89 9.25 12.10
C GLU A 97 -22.28 7.82 11.72
N TRP A 98 -21.44 7.15 10.95
CA TRP A 98 -21.63 5.80 10.42
C TRP A 98 -20.30 5.22 9.96
N GLU A 99 -20.24 3.92 9.71
CA GLU A 99 -18.98 3.21 9.42
C GLU A 99 -18.49 3.33 7.97
N GLY A 100 -19.34 3.84 7.06
CA GLY A 100 -19.02 3.91 5.64
C GLY A 100 -19.16 2.55 4.92
N PRO A 101 -18.52 2.37 3.74
CA PRO A 101 -17.58 3.30 3.10
C PRO A 101 -18.27 4.46 2.37
N LEU A 102 -17.55 5.57 2.16
CA LEU A 102 -18.03 6.71 1.36
C LEU A 102 -18.04 6.40 -0.15
N ILE A 103 -17.02 5.73 -0.66
CA ILE A 103 -16.91 5.27 -2.06
C ILE A 103 -16.64 3.77 -2.08
N LYS A 104 -17.23 3.04 -3.03
CA LYS A 104 -17.00 1.61 -3.21
C LYS A 104 -16.86 1.23 -4.68
N PHE A 105 -15.81 0.48 -4.99
CA PHE A 105 -15.54 -0.11 -6.30
C PHE A 105 -15.31 -1.63 -6.20
N SER A 106 -15.66 -2.33 -7.27
CA SER A 106 -15.31 -3.73 -7.53
C SER A 106 -15.37 -4.04 -9.03
N GLY A 107 -14.95 -5.24 -9.42
CA GLY A 107 -15.09 -5.76 -10.78
C GLY A 107 -13.75 -5.91 -11.49
N LYS A 108 -13.80 -6.23 -12.78
CA LYS A 108 -12.59 -6.55 -13.57
C LYS A 108 -12.28 -5.46 -14.60
N GLY A 109 -11.00 -5.16 -14.78
CA GLY A 109 -10.54 -4.23 -15.82
C GLY A 109 -10.95 -2.78 -15.59
N GLN A 110 -11.31 -2.40 -14.36
CA GLN A 110 -11.75 -1.03 -14.08
C GLN A 110 -10.57 -0.07 -14.21
N THR A 111 -10.81 1.06 -14.89
CA THR A 111 -9.85 2.17 -14.95
C THR A 111 -10.46 3.34 -14.21
N ILE A 112 -9.83 3.81 -13.13
CA ILE A 112 -10.38 4.85 -12.27
C ILE A 112 -9.40 6.03 -12.27
N THR A 113 -9.86 7.19 -12.73
CA THR A 113 -9.00 8.36 -12.96
C THR A 113 -9.66 9.65 -12.48
N GLY A 114 -8.88 10.71 -12.39
CA GLY A 114 -9.37 12.05 -12.11
C GLY A 114 -9.05 13.03 -13.23
N ALA A 115 -10.02 13.87 -13.60
CA ALA A 115 -9.84 14.97 -14.53
C ALA A 115 -8.95 16.07 -13.94
N SER A 116 -8.38 16.93 -14.78
CA SER A 116 -7.60 18.08 -14.29
C SER A 116 -8.42 18.94 -13.32
N GLY A 117 -7.83 19.27 -12.17
CA GLY A 117 -8.46 20.09 -11.13
C GLY A 117 -9.52 19.37 -10.28
N HIS A 118 -9.75 18.06 -10.46
CA HIS A 118 -10.67 17.33 -9.60
C HIS A 118 -10.17 17.22 -8.15
N VAL A 119 -11.11 17.09 -7.21
CA VAL A 119 -10.86 16.81 -5.79
C VAL A 119 -11.94 15.88 -5.27
N ILE A 120 -11.56 14.86 -4.51
CA ILE A 120 -12.49 14.05 -3.72
C ILE A 120 -12.31 14.46 -2.25
N ASN A 121 -13.17 15.34 -1.76
CA ASN A 121 -13.06 15.93 -0.43
C ASN A 121 -13.97 15.18 0.55
N GLY A 122 -13.37 14.44 1.48
CA GLY A 122 -14.06 13.69 2.51
C GLY A 122 -14.68 14.56 3.62
N GLU A 123 -14.30 15.84 3.69
CA GLU A 123 -14.75 16.79 4.73
C GLU A 123 -14.51 16.28 6.16
N GLY A 124 -13.41 15.55 6.36
CA GLY A 124 -13.04 14.85 7.60
C GLY A 124 -13.11 15.69 8.86
N GLN A 125 -12.91 17.01 8.77
CA GLN A 125 -13.05 17.94 9.89
C GLN A 125 -14.43 17.93 10.58
N LEU A 126 -15.47 17.41 9.92
CA LEU A 126 -16.79 17.23 10.54
C LEU A 126 -16.79 16.07 11.55
N TRP A 127 -15.89 15.09 11.39
CA TRP A 127 -15.75 13.90 12.24
C TRP A 127 -14.56 13.94 13.19
N TRP A 128 -13.45 14.57 12.79
CA TRP A 128 -12.21 14.59 13.58
C TRP A 128 -12.42 15.10 15.01
N ASP A 129 -12.03 14.26 15.98
CA ASP A 129 -12.18 14.47 17.42
C ASP A 129 -10.95 14.01 18.21
N GLY A 130 -9.85 13.68 17.52
CA GLY A 130 -8.61 13.17 18.11
C GLY A 130 -8.64 11.68 18.47
N GLU A 131 -9.78 10.99 18.33
CA GLU A 131 -9.91 9.58 18.71
C GLU A 131 -9.94 8.62 17.53
N GLY A 132 -10.11 9.12 16.30
CA GLY A 132 -10.03 8.32 15.07
C GLY A 132 -10.99 7.14 15.09
N SER A 133 -10.51 5.94 14.77
CA SER A 133 -11.29 4.70 14.86
C SER A 133 -11.22 4.00 16.23
N ASN A 134 -10.54 4.60 17.22
CA ASN A 134 -10.38 4.04 18.55
C ASN A 134 -11.47 4.47 19.53
N GLY A 135 -12.27 5.49 19.18
CA GLY A 135 -13.28 6.07 20.06
C GLY A 135 -14.04 7.24 19.42
N GLY A 136 -14.79 7.96 20.25
CA GLY A 136 -15.48 9.19 19.88
C GLY A 136 -16.64 8.97 18.92
N LYS A 137 -16.77 9.86 17.94
CA LYS A 137 -17.76 9.75 16.85
C LYS A 137 -17.48 8.51 16.02
N THR A 138 -18.53 7.85 15.53
CA THR A 138 -18.38 6.85 14.46
C THR A 138 -18.04 7.57 13.14
N LYS A 139 -16.94 7.18 12.50
CA LYS A 139 -16.38 7.86 11.33
C LYS A 139 -16.37 6.92 10.13
N PRO A 140 -16.81 7.37 8.94
CA PRO A 140 -16.92 6.48 7.80
C PRO A 140 -15.56 6.24 7.15
N LYS A 141 -15.27 4.97 6.83
CA LYS A 141 -14.13 4.64 5.95
C LYS A 141 -14.32 5.32 4.59
N PHE A 142 -13.24 5.74 3.96
CA PHE A 142 -13.35 6.58 2.77
C PHE A 142 -13.57 5.76 1.49
N PHE A 143 -12.55 5.06 0.99
CA PHE A 143 -12.56 4.40 -0.31
C PHE A 143 -12.35 2.89 -0.16
N LYS A 144 -13.36 2.09 -0.53
CA LYS A 144 -13.25 0.64 -0.60
C LYS A 144 -12.92 0.18 -2.02
N ALA A 145 -11.66 -0.20 -2.23
CA ALA A 145 -11.21 -0.98 -3.37
C ALA A 145 -11.41 -2.47 -3.03
N GLY A 146 -12.63 -2.98 -3.29
CA GLY A 146 -13.03 -4.34 -2.93
C GLY A 146 -13.11 -5.24 -4.14
N SER A 147 -12.39 -6.36 -4.18
CA SER A 147 -12.50 -7.34 -5.27
C SER A 147 -12.30 -6.72 -6.66
N LEU A 148 -11.29 -5.85 -6.80
CA LEU A 148 -10.82 -5.37 -8.09
C LEU A 148 -9.83 -6.36 -8.68
N THR A 149 -10.04 -6.73 -9.95
CA THR A 149 -9.15 -7.63 -10.69
C THR A 149 -8.60 -6.93 -11.93
N SER A 150 -7.28 -6.99 -12.14
CA SER A 150 -6.59 -6.41 -13.31
C SER A 150 -7.03 -4.97 -13.59
N SER A 151 -7.08 -4.15 -12.53
CA SER A 151 -7.67 -2.81 -12.53
C SER A 151 -6.63 -1.75 -12.18
N SER A 152 -6.96 -0.48 -12.44
CA SER A 152 -6.09 0.66 -12.14
C SER A 152 -6.81 1.83 -11.49
N ILE A 153 -6.11 2.51 -10.58
CA ILE A 153 -6.50 3.78 -9.96
C ILE A 153 -5.35 4.76 -10.17
N THR A 154 -5.58 5.85 -10.92
CA THR A 154 -4.50 6.76 -11.31
C THR A 154 -4.87 8.22 -11.07
N GLY A 155 -3.96 8.94 -10.42
CA GLY A 155 -4.01 10.40 -10.34
C GLY A 155 -5.11 10.98 -9.46
N LEU A 156 -5.74 10.17 -8.58
CA LEU A 156 -6.79 10.68 -7.70
C LEU A 156 -6.23 11.68 -6.69
N ASN A 157 -6.95 12.78 -6.48
CA ASN A 157 -6.65 13.81 -5.50
C ASN A 157 -7.67 13.76 -4.35
N VAL A 158 -7.26 13.12 -3.25
CA VAL A 158 -8.06 12.88 -2.05
C VAL A 158 -7.70 13.91 -1.00
N LYS A 159 -8.72 14.46 -0.33
CA LYS A 159 -8.55 15.47 0.71
C LYS A 159 -9.42 15.20 1.92
N ASN A 160 -8.86 15.39 3.11
CA ASN A 160 -9.53 15.36 4.41
C ASN A 160 -10.43 14.12 4.59
N THR A 161 -9.84 12.94 4.62
CA THR A 161 -10.55 11.69 4.91
C THR A 161 -11.02 11.67 6.38
N PRO A 162 -12.22 11.14 6.71
CA PRO A 162 -12.68 11.09 8.10
C PRO A 162 -11.84 10.19 9.01
N VAL A 163 -11.37 9.05 8.46
CA VAL A 163 -10.46 8.04 9.05
C VAL A 163 -9.67 7.41 7.89
N GLN A 164 -9.52 6.09 7.78
CA GLN A 164 -8.70 5.47 6.74
C GLN A 164 -9.17 5.80 5.31
N ALA A 165 -8.20 6.09 4.44
CA ALA A 165 -8.39 6.49 3.06
C ALA A 165 -8.71 5.29 2.14
N PHE A 166 -7.73 4.49 1.73
CA PHE A 166 -7.94 3.34 0.84
C PHE A 166 -7.90 2.02 1.61
N SER A 167 -9.04 1.33 1.64
CA SER A 167 -9.12 -0.08 2.03
C SER A 167 -9.05 -0.95 0.77
N ILE A 168 -7.92 -1.65 0.60
CA ILE A 168 -7.61 -2.54 -0.53
C ILE A 168 -7.79 -3.98 -0.05
N SER A 169 -8.88 -4.61 -0.47
CA SER A 169 -9.26 -5.94 0.03
C SER A 169 -9.80 -6.84 -1.08
N GLY A 170 -9.33 -8.09 -1.11
CA GLY A 170 -9.76 -9.08 -2.11
C GLY A 170 -9.28 -8.75 -3.52
N CYS A 171 -8.26 -7.91 -3.68
CA CYS A 171 -7.82 -7.44 -4.99
C CYS A 171 -6.79 -8.39 -5.62
N THR A 172 -6.78 -8.45 -6.95
CA THR A 172 -5.81 -9.21 -7.75
C THR A 172 -5.30 -8.33 -8.88
N ASP A 173 -4.00 -8.12 -8.98
CA ASP A 173 -3.39 -7.29 -10.04
C ASP A 173 -3.97 -5.86 -10.08
N LEU A 174 -3.96 -5.17 -8.94
CA LEU A 174 -4.41 -3.78 -8.82
C LEU A 174 -3.20 -2.84 -8.87
N THR A 175 -3.21 -1.89 -9.80
CA THR A 175 -2.23 -0.79 -9.83
C THR A 175 -2.85 0.50 -9.31
N ILE A 176 -2.18 1.14 -8.34
CA ILE A 176 -2.51 2.48 -7.84
C ILE A 176 -1.31 3.39 -8.13
N ASP A 177 -1.51 4.44 -8.92
CA ASP A 177 -0.42 5.31 -9.39
C ASP A 177 -0.72 6.79 -9.17
N SER A 178 0.24 7.53 -8.64
CA SER A 178 0.21 9.00 -8.57
C SER A 178 -1.01 9.53 -7.82
N VAL A 179 -1.50 8.79 -6.82
CA VAL A 179 -2.56 9.23 -5.92
C VAL A 179 -1.98 10.19 -4.89
N THR A 180 -2.66 11.31 -4.68
CA THR A 180 -2.36 12.27 -3.61
C THR A 180 -3.42 12.16 -2.53
N ILE A 181 -3.01 12.02 -1.27
CA ILE A 181 -3.86 12.06 -0.08
C ILE A 181 -3.36 13.18 0.80
N ASP A 182 -4.14 14.24 0.90
CA ASP A 182 -3.85 15.42 1.73
C ASP A 182 -4.84 15.50 2.90
N ASP A 183 -4.41 14.93 4.02
CA ASP A 183 -5.08 15.04 5.32
C ASP A 183 -4.30 15.96 6.26
N SER A 184 -3.45 16.86 5.73
CA SER A 184 -2.62 17.78 6.53
C SER A 184 -3.42 18.69 7.47
N ALA A 185 -4.69 18.98 7.11
CA ALA A 185 -5.59 19.72 7.99
C ALA A 185 -5.89 18.97 9.30
N GLY A 186 -5.74 17.64 9.33
CA GLY A 186 -5.90 16.79 10.52
C GLY A 186 -4.82 17.02 11.58
N ASP A 187 -3.65 17.54 11.21
CA ASP A 187 -2.58 17.89 12.17
C ASP A 187 -3.02 18.99 13.14
N ALA A 188 -3.94 19.86 12.70
CA ALA A 188 -4.38 21.00 13.49
C ALA A 188 -5.02 20.53 14.81
N ASN A 189 -4.39 20.90 15.93
CA ASN A 189 -4.77 20.48 17.28
C ASN A 189 -4.80 18.95 17.50
N GLY A 190 -4.15 18.16 16.62
CA GLY A 190 -4.13 16.70 16.72
C GLY A 190 -5.52 16.05 16.59
N LEU A 191 -6.40 16.62 15.78
CA LEU A 191 -7.78 16.14 15.65
C LEU A 191 -7.92 14.97 14.66
N GLY A 192 -7.09 14.94 13.61
CA GLY A 192 -7.00 13.81 12.69
C GLY A 192 -6.28 12.64 13.36
N HIS A 193 -6.86 11.45 13.29
CA HIS A 193 -6.31 10.23 13.89
C HIS A 193 -6.83 9.00 13.13
N ASN A 194 -5.98 7.96 12.98
CA ASN A 194 -6.28 6.78 12.14
C ASN A 194 -6.68 7.12 10.70
N THR A 195 -5.99 8.09 10.10
CA THR A 195 -6.15 8.50 8.69
C THR A 195 -5.18 7.72 7.79
N ASP A 196 -5.12 6.41 7.93
CA ASP A 196 -4.23 5.53 7.18
C ASP A 196 -4.42 5.72 5.67
N ALA A 197 -3.34 5.80 4.90
CA ALA A 197 -3.44 6.06 3.46
C ALA A 197 -3.81 4.81 2.66
N PHE A 198 -3.06 3.72 2.82
CA PHE A 198 -3.29 2.46 2.12
C PHE A 198 -3.28 1.27 3.09
N ASP A 199 -4.46 0.74 3.38
CA ASP A 199 -4.64 -0.50 4.12
C ASP A 199 -4.81 -1.66 3.15
N VAL A 200 -3.85 -2.58 3.14
CA VAL A 200 -3.89 -3.77 2.29
C VAL A 200 -4.21 -5.01 3.13
N GLY A 201 -5.16 -5.82 2.67
CA GLY A 201 -5.48 -7.12 3.26
C GLY A 201 -6.01 -8.08 2.19
N THR A 202 -5.74 -9.38 2.35
CA THR A 202 -6.29 -10.46 1.50
C THR A 202 -6.24 -10.12 0.01
N SER A 203 -5.07 -9.68 -0.46
CA SER A 203 -4.87 -9.21 -1.84
C SER A 203 -3.58 -9.75 -2.41
N THR A 204 -3.50 -9.87 -3.73
CA THR A 204 -2.27 -10.29 -4.42
C THR A 204 -1.98 -9.44 -5.65
N GLY A 205 -0.71 -9.17 -5.95
CA GLY A 205 -0.32 -8.39 -7.13
C GLY A 205 -0.71 -6.91 -7.03
N VAL A 206 -0.67 -6.33 -5.82
CA VAL A 206 -0.98 -4.90 -5.63
C VAL A 206 0.28 -4.08 -5.85
N THR A 207 0.26 -3.13 -6.78
CA THR A 207 1.35 -2.17 -7.00
C THR A 207 0.88 -0.76 -6.71
N ILE A 208 1.44 -0.12 -5.68
CA ILE A 208 1.23 1.29 -5.34
C ILE A 208 2.49 2.05 -5.73
N LYS A 209 2.39 3.10 -6.54
CA LYS A 209 3.55 3.87 -6.96
C LYS A 209 3.30 5.37 -7.03
N ASN A 210 4.36 6.14 -6.79
CA ASN A 210 4.36 7.61 -6.87
C ASN A 210 3.31 8.28 -5.97
N ALA A 211 2.94 7.65 -4.86
CA ALA A 211 1.96 8.20 -3.93
C ALA A 211 2.53 9.38 -3.15
N VAL A 212 1.71 10.43 -2.96
CA VAL A 212 2.04 11.56 -2.08
C VAL A 212 1.03 11.58 -0.95
N VAL A 213 1.51 11.41 0.29
CA VAL A 213 0.66 11.27 1.47
C VAL A 213 1.10 12.26 2.53
N HIS A 214 0.14 13.03 3.04
CA HIS A 214 0.25 13.72 4.33
C HIS A 214 -0.93 13.28 5.19
N ASN A 215 -0.65 12.59 6.29
CA ASN A 215 -1.67 12.03 7.17
C ASN A 215 -1.17 11.90 8.63
N GLN A 216 -1.99 11.30 9.50
CA GLN A 216 -1.72 11.12 10.93
C GLN A 216 -1.57 9.64 11.35
N ASP A 217 -1.59 8.69 10.42
CA ASP A 217 -1.34 7.26 10.69
C ASP A 217 -0.52 6.60 9.57
N ASP A 218 -0.60 5.29 9.38
CA ASP A 218 0.24 4.58 8.42
C ASP A 218 0.13 5.15 7.00
N CYS A 219 1.27 5.37 6.36
CA CYS A 219 1.29 5.67 4.93
C CYS A 219 0.93 4.40 4.12
N LEU A 220 1.36 3.26 4.64
CA LEU A 220 1.04 1.93 4.13
C LEU A 220 0.94 0.99 5.33
N ALA A 221 -0.13 0.19 5.39
CA ALA A 221 -0.29 -0.90 6.35
C ALA A 221 -0.69 -2.19 5.61
N ILE A 222 0.27 -3.13 5.49
CA ILE A 222 0.01 -4.44 4.88
C ILE A 222 -0.35 -5.43 5.98
N ASN A 223 -1.65 -5.64 6.19
CA ASN A 223 -2.17 -6.55 7.21
C ASN A 223 -2.05 -8.02 6.78
N SER A 224 -2.25 -8.29 5.49
CA SER A 224 -2.09 -9.59 4.83
C SER A 224 -2.04 -9.43 3.31
N GLY A 225 -1.51 -10.43 2.61
CA GLY A 225 -1.46 -10.48 1.15
C GLY A 225 -0.10 -10.89 0.58
N SER A 226 -0.01 -10.93 -0.74
CA SER A 226 1.22 -11.36 -1.43
C SER A 226 1.55 -10.58 -2.69
N ASN A 227 2.82 -10.58 -3.11
CA ASN A 227 3.27 -9.89 -4.32
C ASN A 227 2.87 -8.40 -4.30
N ILE A 228 3.20 -7.71 -3.21
CA ILE A 228 2.81 -6.30 -2.99
C ILE A 228 4.03 -5.41 -3.22
N VAL A 229 3.87 -4.37 -4.02
CA VAL A 229 4.90 -3.37 -4.30
C VAL A 229 4.41 -1.99 -3.88
N PHE A 230 5.24 -1.27 -3.12
CA PHE A 230 5.09 0.16 -2.88
C PHE A 230 6.37 0.87 -3.33
N THR A 231 6.31 1.84 -4.24
CA THR A 231 7.54 2.48 -4.73
C THR A 231 7.39 3.95 -5.10
N GLY A 232 8.46 4.74 -4.97
CA GLY A 232 8.45 6.16 -5.35
C GLY A 232 7.54 7.04 -4.47
N GLY A 233 7.19 6.57 -3.26
CA GLY A 233 6.25 7.27 -2.39
C GLY A 233 6.90 8.39 -1.56
N SER A 234 6.10 9.39 -1.19
CA SER A 234 6.47 10.45 -0.25
C SER A 234 5.44 10.51 0.87
N CYS A 235 5.83 10.04 2.05
CA CYS A 235 4.97 9.94 3.23
C CYS A 235 5.37 11.00 4.26
N THR A 236 4.42 11.85 4.67
CA THR A 236 4.66 12.94 5.63
C THR A 236 3.68 12.90 6.80
N GLY A 237 4.18 13.17 8.02
CA GLY A 237 3.35 13.34 9.22
C GLY A 237 2.97 12.04 9.93
N GLY A 238 2.60 11.01 9.18
CA GLY A 238 1.99 9.78 9.70
C GLY A 238 2.89 8.81 10.47
N HIS A 239 2.62 7.51 10.36
CA HIS A 239 3.27 6.45 11.14
C HIS A 239 4.27 5.57 10.38
N GLY A 240 4.56 5.90 9.12
CA GLY A 240 5.60 5.26 8.32
C GLY A 240 5.08 4.22 7.33
N LEU A 241 5.98 3.34 6.90
CA LEU A 241 5.73 2.27 5.93
C LEU A 241 5.70 0.92 6.65
N SER A 242 4.50 0.43 6.92
CA SER A 242 4.26 -0.67 7.85
C SER A 242 3.88 -1.99 7.17
N ILE A 243 4.53 -3.07 7.58
CA ILE A 243 3.92 -4.40 7.57
C ILE A 243 3.16 -4.60 8.88
N GLY A 244 1.88 -4.95 8.76
CA GLY A 244 1.00 -5.30 9.85
C GLY A 244 0.00 -4.21 10.27
N SER A 245 -0.74 -4.42 11.35
CA SER A 245 -0.51 -5.52 12.30
C SER A 245 -0.85 -6.88 11.71
N VAL A 246 0.08 -7.84 11.76
CA VAL A 246 -0.14 -9.20 11.22
C VAL A 246 -0.57 -10.13 12.36
N GLY A 247 -1.65 -10.88 12.17
CA GLY A 247 -2.22 -11.75 13.21
C GLY A 247 -3.62 -11.32 13.67
N GLY A 248 -4.41 -12.26 14.19
CA GLY A 248 -5.74 -11.99 14.76
C GLY A 248 -6.85 -11.72 13.75
N ARG A 249 -6.63 -12.03 12.46
CA ARG A 249 -7.60 -11.90 11.36
C ARG A 249 -7.85 -13.26 10.69
N ASP A 250 -8.75 -13.31 9.71
CA ASP A 250 -8.99 -14.52 8.90
C ASP A 250 -7.77 -14.87 8.03
N ASP A 251 -7.02 -13.86 7.59
CA ASP A 251 -5.80 -13.97 6.80
C ASP A 251 -4.67 -13.21 7.50
N ASN A 252 -3.58 -13.92 7.80
CA ASN A 252 -2.45 -13.43 8.61
C ASN A 252 -1.11 -13.68 7.93
N ASP A 253 -1.10 -13.90 6.63
CA ASP A 253 0.13 -14.17 5.88
C ASP A 253 0.50 -12.96 5.02
N VAL A 254 1.77 -12.54 5.13
CA VAL A 254 2.38 -11.52 4.29
C VAL A 254 3.59 -12.14 3.60
N TYR A 255 3.59 -12.18 2.27
CA TYR A 255 4.64 -12.84 1.49
C TYR A 255 5.03 -12.06 0.23
N ASN A 256 6.33 -11.97 -0.07
CA ASN A 256 6.87 -11.32 -1.27
C ASN A 256 6.39 -9.86 -1.40
N VAL A 257 6.95 -9.01 -0.54
CA VAL A 257 6.64 -7.58 -0.48
C VAL A 257 7.89 -6.76 -0.78
N THR A 258 7.77 -5.75 -1.64
CA THR A 258 8.84 -4.77 -1.90
C THR A 258 8.34 -3.36 -1.61
N ILE A 259 9.00 -2.66 -0.71
CA ILE A 259 8.77 -1.24 -0.40
C ILE A 259 10.06 -0.50 -0.76
N SER A 260 10.05 0.37 -1.77
CA SER A 260 11.29 0.92 -2.31
C SER A 260 11.26 2.39 -2.73
N ASN A 261 12.44 2.99 -2.92
CA ASN A 261 12.61 4.33 -3.52
C ASN A 261 11.71 5.41 -2.90
N SER A 262 11.55 5.38 -1.59
CA SER A 262 10.50 6.16 -0.91
C SER A 262 11.07 7.01 0.21
N LYS A 263 10.34 8.08 0.55
CA LYS A 263 10.72 9.03 1.60
C LYS A 263 9.68 9.00 2.72
N VAL A 264 10.15 9.00 3.95
CA VAL A 264 9.32 9.13 5.15
C VAL A 264 9.80 10.34 5.95
N ILE A 265 8.92 11.33 6.15
CA ILE A 265 9.29 12.69 6.57
C ILE A 265 8.40 13.10 7.74
N ASN A 266 9.00 13.59 8.83
CA ASN A 266 8.27 14.09 10.00
C ASN A 266 7.21 13.11 10.53
N SER A 267 7.49 11.82 10.43
CA SER A 267 6.58 10.74 10.82
C SER A 267 6.98 10.14 12.16
N GLN A 268 6.06 9.44 12.82
CA GLN A 268 6.34 8.70 14.05
C GLN A 268 7.41 7.63 13.82
N ASN A 269 7.27 6.84 12.76
CA ASN A 269 8.20 5.77 12.43
C ASN A 269 8.64 5.86 10.97
N GLY A 270 9.81 5.30 10.65
CA GLY A 270 10.26 5.10 9.28
C GLY A 270 9.79 3.76 8.72
N VAL A 271 10.66 2.75 8.85
CA VAL A 271 10.35 1.34 8.52
C VAL A 271 9.70 0.68 9.74
N ARG A 272 8.59 -0.04 9.52
CA ARG A 272 7.87 -0.71 10.62
C ARG A 272 7.39 -2.11 10.24
N ILE A 273 7.59 -3.07 11.13
CA ILE A 273 6.92 -4.38 11.10
C ILE A 273 6.32 -4.63 12.49
N LYS A 274 5.00 -4.84 12.55
CA LYS A 274 4.26 -5.08 13.80
C LYS A 274 3.47 -6.39 13.69
N THR A 275 3.74 -7.36 14.56
CA THR A 275 2.93 -8.60 14.65
C THR A 275 2.17 -8.65 15.96
N VAL A 276 0.95 -9.17 15.92
CA VAL A 276 0.02 -9.18 17.06
C VAL A 276 0.49 -10.17 18.13
N TYR A 277 0.53 -9.72 19.37
CA TYR A 277 0.84 -10.55 20.54
C TYR A 277 -0.10 -11.76 20.64
N GLY A 278 0.47 -12.95 20.81
CA GLY A 278 -0.25 -14.22 20.93
C GLY A 278 -0.89 -14.73 19.63
N ALA A 279 -0.75 -14.03 18.51
CA ALA A 279 -1.35 -14.41 17.24
C ALA A 279 -0.50 -15.43 16.46
N THR A 280 -1.08 -15.96 15.39
CA THR A 280 -0.43 -16.86 14.42
C THR A 280 -0.54 -16.31 13.00
N GLY A 281 0.46 -16.58 12.16
CA GLY A 281 0.54 -16.09 10.78
C GLY A 281 1.97 -16.18 10.25
N SER A 282 2.31 -15.36 9.25
CA SER A 282 3.69 -15.26 8.77
C SER A 282 3.99 -13.91 8.12
N VAL A 283 5.24 -13.45 8.26
CA VAL A 283 5.82 -12.36 7.47
C VAL A 283 7.08 -12.91 6.81
N LYS A 284 7.08 -13.03 5.49
CA LYS A 284 8.16 -13.67 4.76
C LYS A 284 8.51 -12.93 3.48
N ASP A 285 9.78 -12.91 3.11
CA ASP A 285 10.26 -12.36 1.83
C ASP A 285 9.82 -10.89 1.67
N VAL A 286 10.30 -10.06 2.60
CA VAL A 286 9.97 -8.63 2.64
C VAL A 286 11.25 -7.86 2.38
N THR A 287 11.20 -6.91 1.45
CA THR A 287 12.32 -6.04 1.12
C THR A 287 11.93 -4.57 1.30
N TYR A 288 12.71 -3.85 2.11
CA TYR A 288 12.75 -2.40 2.13
C TYR A 288 14.03 -1.94 1.44
N SER A 289 13.94 -1.16 0.35
CA SER A 289 15.14 -0.68 -0.35
C SER A 289 15.11 0.81 -0.70
N ASP A 290 16.26 1.49 -0.62
CA ASP A 290 16.37 2.91 -0.97
C ASP A 290 15.33 3.79 -0.25
N ILE A 291 15.24 3.62 1.07
CA ILE A 291 14.31 4.36 1.93
C ILE A 291 15.04 5.51 2.61
N THR A 292 14.55 6.74 2.39
CA THR A 292 15.12 7.95 3.02
C THR A 292 14.23 8.43 4.16
N LEU A 293 14.80 8.56 5.36
CA LEU A 293 14.13 9.01 6.56
C LEU A 293 14.56 10.43 6.94
N SER A 294 13.61 11.28 7.35
CA SER A 294 13.91 12.62 7.84
C SER A 294 12.97 13.02 8.97
N GLY A 295 13.52 13.49 10.09
CA GLY A 295 12.72 14.05 11.19
C GLY A 295 11.82 13.03 11.88
N ILE A 296 12.19 11.74 11.88
CA ILE A 296 11.38 10.70 12.50
C ILE A 296 11.31 10.88 14.03
N THR A 297 10.11 10.81 14.62
CA THR A 297 9.88 11.27 16.00
C THR A 297 9.90 10.18 17.06
N LYS A 298 9.73 8.89 16.69
CA LYS A 298 9.73 7.75 17.63
C LYS A 298 10.77 6.68 17.28
N TYR A 299 10.63 6.02 16.12
CA TYR A 299 11.53 4.93 15.71
C TYR A 299 11.92 5.04 14.24
N GLY A 300 13.21 5.15 13.94
CA GLY A 300 13.66 5.11 12.54
C GLY A 300 13.33 3.77 11.88
N ILE A 301 13.75 2.68 12.53
CA ILE A 301 13.34 1.31 12.18
C ILE A 301 12.76 0.65 13.43
N VAL A 302 11.57 0.06 13.32
CA VAL A 302 10.96 -0.73 14.39
C VAL A 302 10.41 -2.06 13.89
N ILE A 303 10.86 -3.16 14.48
CA ILE A 303 10.36 -4.51 14.19
C ILE A 303 10.01 -5.17 15.52
N GLU A 304 8.73 -5.42 15.76
CA GLU A 304 8.23 -5.83 17.07
C GLU A 304 7.14 -6.91 16.97
N GLN A 305 7.22 -7.92 17.86
CA GLN A 305 6.30 -9.07 17.90
C GLN A 305 5.40 -9.10 19.14
N ASP A 306 5.11 -7.92 19.70
CA ASP A 306 4.41 -7.73 20.97
C ASP A 306 3.22 -6.75 20.88
N TYR A 307 2.71 -6.49 19.66
CA TYR A 307 1.69 -5.48 19.42
C TYR A 307 0.29 -5.92 19.91
N GLU A 308 -0.36 -5.12 20.75
CA GLU A 308 -1.70 -5.40 21.28
C GLU A 308 -2.59 -4.14 21.22
N ASN A 309 -3.62 -4.16 20.37
CA ASN A 309 -4.67 -3.15 20.30
C ASN A 309 -4.19 -1.67 20.35
N GLY A 310 -3.15 -1.35 19.57
CA GLY A 310 -2.60 0.02 19.51
C GLY A 310 -1.44 0.29 20.47
N SER A 311 -1.04 -0.67 21.31
CA SER A 311 0.08 -0.53 22.24
C SER A 311 0.98 -1.78 22.28
N PRO A 312 2.31 -1.64 22.32
CA PRO A 312 3.21 -2.78 22.54
C PRO A 312 3.16 -3.25 24.01
N THR A 313 3.18 -4.56 24.25
CA THR A 313 3.18 -5.14 25.61
C THR A 313 4.56 -5.18 26.27
N GLY A 314 5.63 -5.02 25.49
CA GLY A 314 7.02 -5.22 25.88
C GLY A 314 7.48 -6.68 25.90
N THR A 315 6.59 -7.65 25.60
CA THR A 315 6.90 -9.08 25.64
C THR A 315 6.54 -9.74 24.31
N PRO A 316 7.51 -10.14 23.47
CA PRO A 316 7.22 -10.66 22.14
C PRO A 316 6.75 -12.13 22.18
N THR A 317 5.90 -12.50 21.23
CA THR A 317 5.46 -13.89 20.98
C THR A 317 5.81 -14.35 19.57
N GLY A 318 6.19 -15.63 19.42
CA GLY A 318 6.76 -16.14 18.17
C GLY A 318 5.79 -16.77 17.16
N GLY A 319 4.47 -16.65 17.35
CA GLY A 319 3.48 -17.29 16.49
C GLY A 319 3.38 -16.70 15.07
N VAL A 320 3.95 -15.52 14.85
CA VAL A 320 4.05 -14.86 13.53
C VAL A 320 5.54 -14.69 13.19
N PRO A 321 6.23 -15.71 12.66
CA PRO A 321 7.63 -15.59 12.29
C PRO A 321 7.88 -14.51 11.23
N ILE A 322 9.00 -13.81 11.35
CA ILE A 322 9.50 -12.79 10.42
C ILE A 322 10.80 -13.29 9.78
N THR A 323 10.71 -13.83 8.57
CA THR A 323 11.83 -14.48 7.89
C THR A 323 12.13 -13.84 6.54
N ASP A 324 13.36 -14.00 6.04
CA ASP A 324 13.78 -13.49 4.72
C ASP A 324 13.51 -11.96 4.59
N LEU A 325 13.84 -11.19 5.64
CA LEU A 325 13.70 -9.73 5.63
C LEU A 325 14.99 -9.08 5.11
N THR A 326 14.86 -8.27 4.06
CA THR A 326 15.96 -7.48 3.50
C THR A 326 15.75 -5.99 3.75
N LEU A 327 16.76 -5.33 4.32
CA LEU A 327 16.88 -3.87 4.35
C LEU A 327 18.12 -3.49 3.54
N ASP A 328 17.95 -2.79 2.41
CA ASP A 328 19.06 -2.37 1.54
C ASP A 328 18.99 -0.85 1.25
N GLY A 329 19.88 -0.05 1.83
CA GLY A 329 19.88 1.39 1.61
C GLY A 329 18.79 2.15 2.39
N VAL A 330 18.51 1.73 3.63
CA VAL A 330 17.63 2.46 4.56
C VAL A 330 18.46 3.48 5.33
N THR A 331 18.33 4.76 4.98
CA THR A 331 19.19 5.83 5.52
C THR A 331 18.41 7.04 5.99
N GLY A 332 18.94 7.78 6.97
CA GLY A 332 18.37 9.07 7.34
C GLY A 332 18.51 9.44 8.80
N THR A 333 17.64 10.36 9.23
CA THR A 333 17.71 10.97 10.56
C THR A 333 16.43 10.80 11.35
N VAL A 334 16.61 10.59 12.65
CA VAL A 334 15.54 10.66 13.66
C VAL A 334 15.80 11.85 14.59
N THR A 335 14.78 12.32 15.30
CA THR A 335 14.91 13.39 16.30
C THR A 335 15.70 12.90 17.53
N SER A 336 16.34 13.80 18.28
CA SER A 336 17.20 13.42 19.42
C SER A 336 16.48 12.68 20.55
N SER A 337 15.16 12.83 20.67
CA SER A 337 14.34 12.10 21.63
C SER A 337 13.95 10.69 21.16
N ALA A 338 13.97 10.45 19.84
CA ALA A 338 13.60 9.20 19.20
C ALA A 338 14.68 8.12 19.42
N THR A 339 14.36 6.91 18.98
CA THR A 339 15.28 5.77 18.95
C THR A 339 15.61 5.44 17.50
N ASP A 340 16.90 5.24 17.20
CA ASP A 340 17.33 4.95 15.82
C ASP A 340 16.67 3.66 15.33
N ILE A 341 16.89 2.57 16.08
CA ILE A 341 16.48 1.21 15.71
C ILE A 341 15.97 0.48 16.95
N TYR A 342 14.82 -0.20 16.82
CA TYR A 342 14.25 -1.06 17.85
C TYR A 342 13.81 -2.40 17.25
N ILE A 343 14.36 -3.51 17.75
CA ILE A 343 14.05 -4.86 17.30
C ILE A 343 13.67 -5.70 18.52
N LEU A 344 12.41 -6.11 18.61
CA LEU A 344 11.89 -6.96 19.67
C LEU A 344 11.29 -8.24 19.09
N CYS A 345 12.15 -9.23 18.90
CA CYS A 345 11.76 -10.54 18.40
C CYS A 345 11.58 -11.54 19.56
N ALA A 346 10.64 -12.48 19.40
CA ALA A 346 10.58 -13.68 20.21
C ALA A 346 11.72 -14.64 19.83
N SER A 347 12.13 -15.50 20.76
CA SER A 347 13.24 -16.43 20.54
C SER A 347 12.96 -17.34 19.34
N GLY A 348 13.84 -17.30 18.34
CA GLY A 348 13.76 -18.14 17.13
C GLY A 348 12.68 -17.72 16.13
N ALA A 349 11.94 -16.63 16.38
CA ALA A 349 10.84 -16.20 15.50
C ALA A 349 11.27 -15.20 14.41
N CYS A 350 12.50 -14.69 14.48
CA CYS A 350 13.11 -13.85 13.45
C CYS A 350 14.40 -14.51 12.94
N SER A 351 14.52 -14.72 11.64
CA SER A 351 15.69 -15.37 11.03
C SER A 351 15.92 -14.94 9.59
N ASP A 352 17.13 -15.19 9.07
CA ASP A 352 17.46 -15.02 7.65
C ASP A 352 17.32 -13.58 7.16
N TRP A 353 17.74 -12.62 7.99
CA TRP A 353 17.71 -11.21 7.63
C TRP A 353 18.99 -10.79 6.90
N THR A 354 18.84 -9.93 5.91
CA THR A 354 19.96 -9.30 5.19
C THR A 354 19.88 -7.79 5.35
N TRP A 355 20.89 -7.19 5.97
CA TRP A 355 20.97 -5.74 6.10
C TRP A 355 22.21 -5.23 5.36
N LYS A 356 21.98 -4.26 4.47
CA LYS A 356 23.02 -3.63 3.67
C LYS A 356 22.77 -2.13 3.61
N ASP A 357 23.83 -1.35 3.77
CA ASP A 357 23.78 0.11 3.67
C ASP A 357 22.70 0.78 4.54
N VAL A 358 22.45 0.23 5.74
CA VAL A 358 21.50 0.76 6.73
C VAL A 358 22.21 1.78 7.63
N SER A 359 21.76 3.03 7.61
CA SER A 359 22.34 4.13 8.40
C SER A 359 21.28 5.09 8.92
N VAL A 360 20.76 4.80 10.11
CA VAL A 360 19.78 5.63 10.82
C VAL A 360 20.43 6.21 12.07
N THR A 361 20.41 7.54 12.18
CA THR A 361 21.18 8.26 13.21
C THR A 361 20.41 9.47 13.76
N GLY A 362 20.94 10.02 14.86
CA GLY A 362 20.47 11.27 15.47
C GLY A 362 19.75 11.05 16.80
N GLY A 363 19.15 9.88 17.01
CA GLY A 363 18.43 9.51 18.22
C GLY A 363 19.28 8.67 19.18
N LYS A 364 18.56 7.96 20.05
CA LYS A 364 19.13 7.06 21.06
C LYS A 364 19.32 5.66 20.46
N LYS A 365 20.35 4.95 20.93
CA LYS A 365 20.50 3.51 20.72
C LYS A 365 19.62 2.76 21.71
N SER A 366 18.82 1.81 21.23
CA SER A 366 17.94 1.03 22.09
C SER A 366 18.74 0.07 22.96
N THR A 367 18.42 0.03 24.26
CA THR A 367 18.94 -0.98 25.20
C THR A 367 17.95 -2.13 25.42
N LYS A 368 16.86 -2.16 24.65
CA LYS A 368 15.73 -3.09 24.83
C LYS A 368 15.55 -4.05 23.65
N CYS A 369 16.48 -4.05 22.69
CA CYS A 369 16.41 -5.01 21.60
C CYS A 369 16.60 -6.45 22.12
N SER A 370 15.88 -7.39 21.52
CA SER A 370 15.91 -8.81 21.93
C SER A 370 15.81 -9.73 20.72
N ASN A 371 16.58 -10.83 20.78
CA ASN A 371 16.64 -11.86 19.75
C ASN A 371 16.86 -11.31 18.33
N VAL A 372 17.74 -10.31 18.21
CA VAL A 372 18.11 -9.71 16.93
C VAL A 372 18.79 -10.77 16.04
N PRO A 373 18.29 -11.02 14.81
CA PRO A 373 18.88 -12.02 13.92
C PRO A 373 20.31 -11.65 13.50
N SER A 374 21.09 -12.68 13.13
CA SER A 374 22.42 -12.48 12.54
C SER A 374 22.32 -11.61 11.29
N GLY A 375 23.18 -10.60 11.19
CA GLY A 375 23.19 -9.65 10.07
C GLY A 375 22.46 -8.33 10.36
N ALA A 376 21.64 -8.25 11.40
CA ALA A 376 20.98 -7.02 11.83
C ALA A 376 21.60 -6.43 13.11
N SER A 377 21.32 -5.17 13.41
CA SER A 377 21.77 -4.53 14.66
C SER A 377 20.84 -3.40 15.11
N CYS A 378 20.84 -3.17 16.43
CA CYS A 378 20.47 -1.92 17.06
C CYS A 378 21.76 -1.21 17.50
#